data_AF-A0A414PMH5-F1
#
_entry.id   AF-A0A414PMH5-F1
#
_cell.length_a   1.000
_cell.length_b   1.000
_cell.length_c   1.000
_cell.angle_alpha   90.00
_cell.angle_beta   90.00
_cell.angle_gamma   90.00
#
_symmetry.space_group_name_H-M   'P 1'
#
loop_
_entity.id
_entity.type
_entity.pdbx_description
1 polymer ?
#
loop_
_entity_poly.entity_id
_entity_poly.type
_entity_poly.pdbx_seq_one_letter_code
_entity_poly.pdbx_strand_id
1 'polypeptide(L)'
;MKIRILIRIAVIVSIVLLCTGFGVYSFLRMNAVENRQDFNLFTLVPQDATAVLETDRMADLMEDIDGLHCSKDEHFLYVSELFVCLKKYFNTLVGDTPHGLSRQMNKMLISFHEPDTPLNQVLYCSLGAGDYELVESFVRKYCSSTFPSKYFDYNGEEIRIYPTADGRFLAAYFTPDFLAVSFQKRLIEQVIDACRSRQSLMDMASFRAMYAGKRNNVAATVYVRMKEVGMGKNTDGIRSQTHLGSWAEFDMKFNEEAVYCSGISHGADTARTFINALRRQEPIKDFSGERLPASVFFYNQWAISDLEAIFGFTSQQEYAKAAYSDYIKKRDGEWMEFMKTYAGENVMSCLFHSKDTTDRHPCAVMSVAVKDEAQAERALQKLLYATPEEKGAPAVERTYPNYRRYPRARKYRQYMLPRNTVLTQLTGITESALHTYACFYKGTLLLAPDAQSLSAYVDALENGDVLDGTSVYEEGVGSLSPYYNFAMMVDMEEMMRQPETYVRLVPNFFFRHSNFFRHFTIAIQFTCAEGVVYPNLVLLYKGEKIGEFEEVGN
;
A
#
# COMPACT_ATOMS: atom_id res chain seq x y z
N MET A 1 55.90 -61.18 10.71
CA MET A 1 54.51 -60.70 10.87
C MET A 1 54.38 -59.22 11.28
N LYS A 2 55.34 -58.63 12.02
CA LYS A 2 55.24 -57.23 12.54
C LYS A 2 55.38 -56.10 11.50
N ILE A 3 56.19 -56.27 10.45
CA ILE A 3 56.46 -55.20 9.45
C ILE A 3 55.25 -54.93 8.54
N ARG A 4 54.52 -55.97 8.11
CA ARG A 4 53.32 -55.82 7.27
C ARG A 4 52.18 -55.07 7.99
N ILE A 5 52.10 -55.20 9.32
CA ILE A 5 51.10 -54.49 10.14
C ILE A 5 51.48 -53.00 10.26
N LEU A 6 52.75 -52.70 10.51
CA LEU A 6 53.28 -51.33 10.55
C LEU A 6 53.05 -50.58 9.23
N ILE A 7 53.30 -51.23 8.08
CA ILE A 7 53.07 -50.61 6.77
C ILE A 7 51.57 -50.34 6.54
N ARG A 8 50.67 -51.26 6.91
CA ARG A 8 49.23 -51.03 6.81
C ARG A 8 48.76 -49.86 7.69
N ILE A 9 49.26 -49.76 8.91
CA ILE A 9 48.94 -48.64 9.81
C ILE A 9 49.45 -47.33 9.22
N ALA A 10 50.69 -47.29 8.72
CA ALA A 10 51.25 -46.08 8.10
C ALA A 10 50.45 -45.61 6.88
N VAL A 11 50.01 -46.54 6.01
CA VAL A 11 49.19 -46.21 4.84
C VAL A 11 47.81 -45.68 5.25
N ILE A 12 47.16 -46.32 6.24
CA ILE A 12 45.85 -45.85 6.74
C ILE A 12 45.99 -44.47 7.37
N VAL A 13 47.01 -44.23 8.20
CA VAL A 13 47.26 -42.93 8.83
C VAL A 13 47.55 -41.85 7.80
N SER A 14 48.33 -42.15 6.75
CA SER A 14 48.59 -41.21 5.65
C SER A 14 47.33 -40.86 4.87
N ILE A 15 46.44 -41.83 4.59
CA ILE A 15 45.17 -41.57 3.91
C ILE A 15 44.27 -40.70 4.79
N VAL A 16 44.15 -41.02 6.09
CA VAL A 16 43.35 -40.23 7.03
C VAL A 16 43.89 -38.81 7.14
N LEU A 17 45.21 -38.60 7.23
CA LEU A 17 45.82 -37.27 7.25
C LEU A 17 45.56 -36.50 5.95
N LEU A 18 45.59 -37.16 4.80
CA LEU A 18 45.34 -36.52 3.49
C LEU A 18 43.86 -36.13 3.34
N CYS A 19 42.93 -37.00 3.77
CA CYS A 19 41.50 -36.69 3.83
C CYS A 19 41.19 -35.56 4.82
N THR A 20 41.85 -35.55 5.99
CA THR A 20 41.68 -34.49 6.99
C THR A 20 42.27 -33.17 6.50
N GLY A 21 43.45 -33.20 5.88
CA GLY A 21 44.07 -32.03 5.27
C GLY A 21 43.23 -31.45 4.13
N PHE A 22 42.66 -32.30 3.26
CA PHE A 22 41.74 -31.88 2.22
C PHE A 22 40.44 -31.32 2.80
N GLY A 23 39.87 -31.97 3.82
CA GLY A 23 38.66 -31.49 4.51
C GLY A 23 38.87 -30.13 5.17
N VAL A 24 39.97 -29.94 5.89
CA VAL A 24 40.32 -28.66 6.53
C VAL A 24 40.62 -27.59 5.48
N TYR A 25 41.36 -27.91 4.42
CA TYR A 25 41.62 -26.97 3.33
C TYR A 25 40.34 -26.56 2.60
N SER A 26 39.46 -27.52 2.29
CA SER A 26 38.18 -27.26 1.63
C SER A 26 37.27 -26.43 2.53
N PHE A 27 37.22 -26.71 3.83
CA PHE A 27 36.47 -25.93 4.81
C PHE A 27 37.01 -24.51 4.96
N LEU A 28 38.34 -24.34 5.05
CA LEU A 28 38.97 -23.01 5.11
C LEU A 28 38.76 -22.22 3.81
N ARG A 29 38.78 -22.88 2.65
CA ARG A 29 38.50 -22.25 1.35
C ARG A 29 37.02 -21.89 1.22
N MET A 30 36.10 -22.74 1.68
CA MET A 30 34.68 -22.41 1.75
C MET A 30 34.44 -21.22 2.69
N ASN A 31 34.98 -21.24 3.92
CA ASN A 31 34.89 -20.11 4.85
C ASN A 31 35.54 -18.83 4.31
N ALA A 32 36.64 -18.91 3.57
CA ALA A 32 37.29 -17.73 2.98
C ALA A 32 36.48 -17.14 1.81
N VAL A 33 35.78 -17.99 1.04
CA VAL A 33 34.82 -17.57 0.01
C VAL A 33 33.54 -17.03 0.66
N GLU A 34 33.12 -17.60 1.79
CA GLU A 34 31.99 -17.12 2.62
C GLU A 34 32.30 -15.80 3.35
N ASN A 35 33.57 -15.50 3.63
CA ASN A 35 34.01 -14.30 4.35
C ASN A 35 34.29 -13.08 3.45
N ARG A 36 34.04 -13.14 2.12
CA ARG A 36 33.93 -11.90 1.34
C ARG A 36 32.69 -11.16 1.86
N GLN A 37 32.90 -10.02 2.53
CA GLN A 37 31.86 -9.21 3.14
C GLN A 37 30.70 -9.01 2.15
N ASP A 38 29.49 -9.40 2.56
CA ASP A 38 28.26 -9.08 1.83
C ASP A 38 28.21 -7.56 1.59
N PHE A 39 28.28 -7.15 0.33
CA PHE A 39 28.22 -5.75 -0.05
C PHE A 39 26.82 -5.19 0.25
N ASN A 40 26.75 -4.11 1.04
CA ASN A 40 25.46 -3.50 1.38
C ASN A 40 24.94 -2.67 0.20
N LEU A 41 24.00 -3.23 -0.57
CA LEU A 41 23.39 -2.60 -1.75
C LEU A 41 22.70 -1.26 -1.44
N PHE A 42 22.22 -1.02 -0.21
CA PHE A 42 21.61 0.25 0.16
C PHE A 42 22.59 1.43 0.16
N THR A 43 23.90 1.17 0.15
CA THR A 43 24.94 2.21 -0.03
C THR A 43 24.98 2.75 -1.47
N LEU A 44 24.33 2.07 -2.41
CA LEU A 44 24.23 2.48 -3.81
C LEU A 44 22.95 3.27 -4.11
N VAL A 45 21.92 3.09 -3.28
CA VAL A 45 20.58 3.62 -3.58
C VAL A 45 20.54 5.12 -3.28
N PRO A 46 20.23 5.97 -4.28
CA PRO A 46 20.11 7.41 -4.08
C PRO A 46 19.05 7.80 -3.03
N GLN A 47 19.29 8.90 -2.32
CA GLN A 47 18.40 9.38 -1.24
C GLN A 47 17.02 9.85 -1.70
N ASP A 48 16.83 10.13 -2.98
CA ASP A 48 15.56 10.54 -3.57
C ASP A 48 14.64 9.36 -3.94
N ALA A 49 15.08 8.12 -3.70
CA ALA A 49 14.25 6.93 -3.89
C ALA A 49 12.91 7.04 -3.13
N THR A 50 11.82 6.72 -3.82
CA THR A 50 10.45 6.75 -3.28
C THR A 50 10.05 5.43 -2.64
N ALA A 51 10.54 4.32 -3.19
CA ALA A 51 10.37 2.99 -2.62
C ALA A 51 11.56 2.09 -2.97
N VAL A 52 11.73 1.02 -2.18
CA VAL A 52 12.75 -0.01 -2.41
C VAL A 52 12.16 -1.39 -2.11
N LEU A 53 12.22 -2.30 -3.08
CA LEU A 53 11.96 -3.73 -2.89
C LEU A 53 13.29 -4.44 -2.64
N GLU A 54 13.38 -5.23 -1.58
CA GLU A 54 14.56 -6.03 -1.22
C GLU A 54 14.14 -7.50 -1.09
N THR A 55 14.95 -8.40 -1.64
CA THR A 55 14.84 -9.85 -1.40
C THR A 55 16.22 -10.47 -1.35
N ASP A 56 16.41 -11.45 -0.48
CA ASP A 56 17.59 -12.33 -0.43
C ASP A 56 17.31 -13.73 -0.99
N ARG A 57 16.10 -13.94 -1.53
CA ARG A 57 15.57 -15.21 -2.04
C ARG A 57 14.80 -15.00 -3.34
N MET A 58 15.41 -14.28 -4.30
CA MET A 58 14.76 -13.90 -5.55
C MET A 58 14.11 -15.08 -6.30
N ALA A 59 14.72 -16.27 -6.27
CA ALA A 59 14.16 -17.46 -6.90
C ALA A 59 12.82 -17.87 -6.29
N ASP A 60 12.76 -17.93 -4.96
CA ASP A 60 11.54 -18.30 -4.23
C ASP A 60 10.46 -17.22 -4.40
N LEU A 61 10.85 -15.94 -4.40
CA LEU A 61 9.93 -14.84 -4.70
C LEU A 61 9.30 -14.98 -6.09
N MET A 62 10.07 -15.41 -7.09
CA MET A 62 9.54 -15.58 -8.44
C MET A 62 8.57 -16.76 -8.53
N GLU A 63 8.88 -17.87 -7.85
CA GLU A 63 7.97 -19.03 -7.73
C GLU A 63 6.67 -18.66 -7.03
N ASP A 64 6.74 -17.94 -5.90
CA ASP A 64 5.58 -17.43 -5.16
C ASP A 64 4.69 -16.55 -6.05
N ILE A 65 5.30 -15.63 -6.82
CA ILE A 65 4.58 -14.75 -7.74
C ILE A 65 3.93 -15.54 -8.87
N ASP A 66 4.62 -16.54 -9.43
CA ASP A 66 4.07 -17.40 -10.49
C ASP A 66 2.95 -18.30 -9.99
N GLY A 67 2.95 -18.64 -8.69
CA GLY A 67 1.88 -19.40 -8.03
C GLY A 67 0.56 -18.66 -7.87
N LEU A 68 0.56 -17.32 -7.89
CA LEU A 68 -0.63 -16.48 -7.72
C LEU A 68 -1.66 -16.71 -8.84
N HIS A 69 -2.95 -16.79 -8.48
CA HIS A 69 -4.04 -16.84 -9.45
C HIS A 69 -4.05 -15.64 -10.39
N CYS A 70 -3.79 -14.43 -9.89
CA CYS A 70 -3.68 -13.26 -10.75
C CYS A 70 -2.54 -13.39 -11.79
N SER A 71 -1.44 -14.07 -11.45
CA SER A 71 -0.33 -14.33 -12.37
C SER A 71 -0.73 -15.37 -13.42
N LYS A 72 -1.45 -16.42 -13.01
CA LYS A 72 -2.01 -17.46 -13.90
C LYS A 72 -3.03 -16.89 -14.90
N ASP A 73 -3.80 -15.90 -14.46
CA ASP A 73 -4.79 -15.17 -15.28
C ASP A 73 -4.16 -14.01 -16.07
N GLU A 74 -2.82 -13.93 -16.14
CA GLU A 74 -2.05 -12.92 -16.86
C GLU A 74 -2.26 -11.46 -16.38
N HIS A 75 -2.83 -11.28 -15.18
CA HIS A 75 -2.96 -10.00 -14.50
C HIS A 75 -1.67 -9.64 -13.75
N PHE A 76 -0.73 -9.01 -14.44
CA PHE A 76 0.56 -8.61 -13.87
C PHE A 76 0.61 -7.13 -13.43
N LEU A 77 1.40 -6.87 -12.39
CA LEU A 77 1.69 -5.51 -11.93
C LEU A 77 2.88 -4.93 -12.74
N TYR A 78 2.57 -4.13 -13.76
CA TYR A 78 3.55 -3.48 -14.65
C TYR A 78 4.13 -2.17 -14.08
N VAL A 79 4.58 -2.18 -12.82
CA VAL A 79 5.18 -0.99 -12.18
C VAL A 79 6.65 -0.83 -12.57
N SER A 80 7.31 -1.92 -13.00
CA SER A 80 8.71 -1.89 -13.42
C SER A 80 8.98 -2.77 -14.63
N GLU A 81 9.45 -2.14 -15.70
CA GLU A 81 9.95 -2.83 -16.90
C GLU A 81 11.19 -3.67 -16.57
N LEU A 82 12.01 -3.25 -15.60
CA LEU A 82 13.13 -4.07 -15.12
C LEU A 82 12.63 -5.35 -14.46
N PHE A 83 11.60 -5.27 -13.63
CA PHE A 83 11.02 -6.46 -13.00
C PHE A 83 10.35 -7.38 -14.03
N VAL A 84 9.64 -6.83 -15.02
CA VAL A 84 9.07 -7.61 -16.13
C VAL A 84 10.17 -8.30 -16.94
N CYS A 85 11.25 -7.58 -17.25
CA CYS A 85 12.41 -8.15 -17.93
C CYS A 85 13.06 -9.25 -17.10
N LEU A 86 13.27 -9.00 -15.81
CA LEU A 86 13.80 -9.99 -14.87
C LEU A 86 12.93 -11.24 -14.86
N LYS A 87 11.62 -11.12 -14.63
CA LYS A 87 10.65 -12.23 -14.65
C LYS A 87 10.74 -13.05 -15.94
N LYS A 88 10.75 -12.38 -17.10
CA LYS A 88 10.83 -13.04 -18.41
C LYS A 88 12.10 -13.88 -18.59
N TYR A 89 13.23 -13.39 -18.09
CA TYR A 89 14.55 -13.96 -18.35
C TYR A 89 15.12 -14.75 -17.17
N PHE A 90 14.49 -14.69 -15.99
CA PHE A 90 15.01 -15.27 -14.75
C PHE A 90 15.20 -16.78 -14.87
N ASN A 91 14.19 -17.53 -15.33
CA ASN A 91 14.29 -18.98 -15.48
C ASN A 91 15.37 -19.40 -16.49
N THR A 92 15.66 -18.54 -17.47
CA THR A 92 16.75 -18.78 -18.43
C THR A 92 18.10 -18.53 -17.77
N LEU A 93 18.23 -17.46 -16.97
CA LEU A 93 19.43 -17.14 -16.21
C LEU A 93 19.75 -18.26 -15.21
N VAL A 94 18.75 -18.74 -14.46
CA VAL A 94 18.90 -19.86 -13.52
C VAL A 94 19.24 -21.15 -14.27
N GLY A 95 18.58 -21.44 -15.39
CA GLY A 95 18.83 -22.64 -16.19
C GLY A 95 20.21 -22.70 -16.85
N ASP A 96 20.81 -21.56 -17.19
CA ASP A 96 22.19 -21.45 -17.70
C ASP A 96 23.24 -21.66 -16.58
N THR A 97 22.83 -21.84 -15.32
CA THR A 97 23.71 -22.09 -14.17
C THR A 97 23.57 -23.53 -13.63
N PRO A 98 24.64 -24.34 -13.53
CA PRO A 98 24.55 -25.73 -13.05
C PRO A 98 24.11 -25.90 -11.58
N HIS A 99 24.25 -24.84 -10.78
CA HIS A 99 24.02 -24.85 -9.34
C HIS A 99 22.98 -23.81 -8.89
N GLY A 100 22.25 -23.18 -9.82
CA GLY A 100 21.40 -22.03 -9.52
C GLY A 100 22.20 -20.74 -9.30
N LEU A 101 21.50 -19.67 -8.92
CA LEU A 101 22.12 -18.40 -8.56
C LEU A 101 23.00 -18.54 -7.31
N SER A 102 24.11 -17.81 -7.28
CA SER A 102 24.92 -17.69 -6.07
C SER A 102 24.12 -17.08 -4.93
N ARG A 103 24.54 -17.31 -3.68
CA ARG A 103 23.92 -16.69 -2.50
C ARG A 103 23.94 -15.16 -2.59
N GLN A 104 25.00 -14.59 -3.15
CA GLN A 104 25.14 -13.14 -3.36
C GLN A 104 24.15 -12.65 -4.43
N MET A 105 24.04 -13.34 -5.56
CA MET A 105 23.10 -12.94 -6.63
C MET A 105 21.64 -13.12 -6.25
N ASN A 106 21.31 -14.01 -5.31
CA ASN A 106 19.95 -14.11 -4.76
C ASN A 106 19.54 -12.86 -3.96
N LYS A 107 20.51 -12.04 -3.53
CA LYS A 107 20.27 -10.72 -2.94
C LYS A 107 20.11 -9.69 -4.03
N MET A 108 18.85 -9.28 -4.24
CA MET A 108 18.47 -8.27 -5.20
C MET A 108 17.70 -7.14 -4.54
N LEU A 109 17.87 -5.95 -5.10
CA LEU A 109 17.18 -4.75 -4.67
C LEU A 109 16.65 -4.02 -5.90
N ILE A 110 15.42 -3.49 -5.84
CA ILE A 110 14.87 -2.61 -6.87
C ILE A 110 14.45 -1.30 -6.21
N SER A 111 15.07 -0.19 -6.61
CA SER A 111 14.68 1.15 -6.16
C SER A 111 13.80 1.85 -7.19
N PHE A 112 12.76 2.54 -6.74
CA PHE A 112 11.83 3.32 -7.56
C PHE A 112 12.06 4.83 -7.37
N HIS A 113 11.96 5.60 -8.46
CA HIS A 113 12.34 7.01 -8.51
C HIS A 113 11.33 7.86 -9.27
N GLU A 114 11.24 9.15 -8.92
CA GLU A 114 10.40 10.10 -9.65
C GLU A 114 11.03 10.53 -11.01
N PRO A 115 10.21 10.84 -12.04
CA PRO A 115 8.75 10.63 -12.08
C PRO A 115 8.39 9.14 -12.05
N ASP A 116 7.33 8.78 -11.34
CA ASP A 116 6.81 7.40 -11.29
C ASP A 116 6.39 6.91 -12.69
N THR A 117 7.29 6.20 -13.35
CA THR A 117 7.10 5.61 -14.68
C THR A 117 7.68 4.20 -14.68
N PRO A 118 7.19 3.28 -15.53
CA PRO A 118 7.72 1.91 -15.59
C PRO A 118 9.20 1.78 -15.98
N LEU A 119 9.89 2.87 -16.34
CA LEU A 119 11.32 2.86 -16.68
C LEU A 119 12.21 3.44 -15.56
N ASN A 120 11.63 4.14 -14.59
CA ASN A 120 12.37 4.85 -13.56
C ASN A 120 12.66 3.98 -12.34
N GLN A 121 13.33 2.85 -12.59
CA GLN A 121 13.85 1.99 -11.54
C GLN A 121 15.31 1.68 -11.75
N VAL A 122 15.95 1.20 -10.69
CA VAL A 122 17.28 0.61 -10.75
C VAL A 122 17.22 -0.74 -10.06
N LEU A 123 17.68 -1.78 -10.75
CA LEU A 123 17.91 -3.12 -10.21
C LEU A 123 19.37 -3.19 -9.73
N TYR A 124 19.58 -3.65 -8.50
CA TYR A 124 20.89 -3.88 -7.92
C TYR A 124 21.03 -5.35 -7.55
N CYS A 125 22.19 -5.92 -7.86
CA CYS A 125 22.54 -7.28 -7.50
C CYS A 125 23.90 -7.28 -6.82
N SER A 126 24.05 -8.05 -5.73
CA SER A 126 25.38 -8.34 -5.20
C SER A 126 26.03 -9.44 -6.04
N LEU A 127 27.34 -9.31 -6.29
CA LEU A 127 28.10 -10.25 -7.09
C LEU A 127 29.12 -10.98 -6.23
N GLY A 128 29.11 -12.31 -6.30
CA GLY A 128 30.13 -13.20 -5.78
C GLY A 128 31.22 -13.49 -6.82
N ALA A 129 32.15 -14.38 -6.46
CA ALA A 129 33.23 -14.77 -7.37
C ALA A 129 32.68 -15.56 -8.57
N GLY A 130 32.90 -15.05 -9.79
CA GLY A 130 32.43 -15.68 -11.04
C GLY A 130 31.07 -15.19 -11.55
N ASP A 131 30.32 -14.45 -10.71
CA ASP A 131 29.01 -13.91 -11.08
C ASP A 131 29.12 -12.78 -12.10
N TYR A 132 30.23 -12.03 -12.07
CA TYR A 132 30.54 -10.99 -13.03
C TYR A 132 30.51 -11.54 -14.47
N GLU A 133 31.28 -12.60 -14.74
CA GLU A 133 31.39 -13.18 -16.08
C GLU A 133 30.07 -13.80 -16.52
N LEU A 134 29.33 -14.40 -15.59
CA LEU A 134 28.04 -15.00 -15.84
C LEU A 134 27.03 -13.96 -16.31
N VAL A 135 26.83 -12.89 -15.55
CA VAL A 135 25.87 -11.84 -15.89
C VAL A 135 26.32 -11.08 -17.14
N GLU A 136 27.61 -10.81 -17.31
CA GLU A 136 28.10 -10.16 -18.53
C GLU A 136 27.81 -11.02 -19.76
N SER A 137 28.05 -12.33 -19.69
CA SER A 137 27.76 -13.25 -20.79
C SER A 137 26.26 -13.30 -21.10
N PHE A 138 25.42 -13.30 -20.05
CA PHE A 138 23.97 -13.32 -20.17
C PHE A 138 23.43 -12.04 -20.82
N VAL A 139 23.84 -10.87 -20.33
CA VAL A 139 23.45 -9.57 -20.90
C VAL A 139 23.89 -9.48 -22.35
N ARG A 140 25.12 -9.91 -22.69
CA ARG A 140 25.57 -9.94 -24.09
C ARG A 140 24.74 -10.89 -24.95
N LYS A 141 24.35 -12.06 -24.45
CA LYS A 141 23.59 -13.09 -25.19
C LYS A 141 22.14 -12.66 -25.43
N TYR A 142 21.49 -12.04 -24.45
CA TYR A 142 20.05 -11.75 -24.49
C TYR A 142 19.71 -10.28 -24.77
N CYS A 143 20.66 -9.37 -24.56
CA CYS A 143 20.57 -7.99 -25.02
C CYS A 143 21.37 -7.75 -26.31
N SER A 144 21.78 -8.80 -27.05
CA SER A 144 22.42 -8.62 -28.36
C SER A 144 21.40 -8.04 -29.34
N SER A 145 21.59 -6.78 -29.72
CA SER A 145 20.98 -6.20 -30.91
C SER A 145 22.01 -6.12 -32.05
N THR A 146 21.56 -5.70 -33.23
CA THR A 146 22.43 -5.41 -34.38
C THR A 146 23.45 -4.30 -34.10
N PHE A 147 23.29 -3.56 -32.98
CA PHE A 147 24.14 -2.43 -32.60
C PHE A 147 25.15 -2.84 -31.52
N PRO A 148 26.42 -2.40 -31.63
CA PRO A 148 27.43 -2.70 -30.62
C PRO A 148 27.14 -1.98 -29.30
N SER A 149 27.50 -2.61 -28.18
CA SER A 149 27.49 -1.99 -26.85
C SER A 149 28.43 -0.77 -26.82
N LYS A 150 28.04 0.27 -26.08
CA LYS A 150 28.85 1.49 -25.91
C LYS A 150 29.30 1.66 -24.47
N TYR A 151 30.44 2.32 -24.30
CA TYR A 151 31.01 2.66 -23.00
C TYR A 151 30.99 4.18 -22.85
N PHE A 152 30.62 4.65 -21.65
CA PHE A 152 30.63 6.05 -21.28
C PHE A 152 31.37 6.21 -19.96
N ASP A 153 32.35 7.10 -19.91
CA ASP A 153 32.96 7.51 -18.65
C ASP A 153 32.07 8.55 -17.96
N TYR A 154 31.84 8.35 -16.67
CA TYR A 154 31.15 9.30 -15.81
C TYR A 154 31.89 9.41 -14.47
N ASN A 155 32.51 10.56 -14.22
CA ASN A 155 33.30 10.81 -13.01
C ASN A 155 34.42 9.77 -12.77
N GLY A 156 34.98 9.17 -13.83
CA GLY A 156 35.99 8.11 -13.75
C GLY A 156 35.45 6.70 -13.51
N GLU A 157 34.12 6.53 -13.51
CA GLU A 157 33.45 5.23 -13.50
C GLU A 157 32.90 4.91 -14.90
N GLU A 158 32.93 3.62 -15.28
CA GLU A 158 32.43 3.16 -16.58
C GLU A 158 30.94 2.80 -16.52
N ILE A 159 30.13 3.44 -17.38
CA ILE A 159 28.74 3.06 -17.65
C ILE A 159 28.68 2.33 -18.99
N ARG A 160 28.17 1.10 -18.96
CA ARG A 160 27.95 0.28 -20.16
C ARG A 160 26.53 0.42 -20.65
N ILE A 161 26.36 0.61 -21.95
CA ILE A 161 25.05 0.74 -22.60
C ILE A 161 24.83 -0.44 -23.54
N TYR A 162 23.80 -1.22 -23.24
CA TYR A 162 23.38 -2.39 -24.00
C TYR A 162 22.10 -2.08 -24.79
N PRO A 163 22.17 -1.92 -26.12
CA PRO A 163 20.99 -1.71 -26.95
C PRO A 163 20.16 -3.00 -27.06
N THR A 164 18.88 -2.94 -26.73
CA THR A 164 17.95 -4.08 -26.77
C THR A 164 17.28 -4.22 -28.14
N ALA A 165 16.73 -5.39 -28.44
CA ALA A 165 16.14 -5.70 -29.75
C ALA A 165 14.90 -4.84 -30.10
N ASP A 166 14.21 -4.32 -29.09
CA ASP A 166 13.05 -3.41 -29.22
C ASP A 166 13.44 -1.93 -29.36
N GLY A 167 14.74 -1.64 -29.51
CA GLY A 167 15.26 -0.29 -29.71
C GLY A 167 15.46 0.54 -28.44
N ARG A 168 15.17 -0.03 -27.26
CA ARG A 168 15.55 0.57 -25.97
C ARG A 168 17.04 0.34 -25.68
N PHE A 169 17.51 0.87 -24.56
CA PHE A 169 18.87 0.66 -24.09
C PHE A 169 18.88 0.47 -22.58
N LEU A 170 19.74 -0.44 -22.14
CA LEU A 170 19.95 -0.79 -20.74
C LEU A 170 21.31 -0.23 -20.33
N ALA A 171 21.31 0.69 -19.36
CA ALA A 171 22.52 1.23 -18.76
C ALA A 171 22.91 0.36 -17.55
N ALA A 172 24.18 -0.01 -17.46
CA ALA A 172 24.72 -0.80 -16.37
C ALA A 172 25.99 -0.18 -15.81
N TYR A 173 26.07 -0.13 -14.48
CA TYR A 173 27.29 0.11 -13.74
C TYR A 173 27.72 -1.21 -13.09
N PHE A 174 28.89 -1.68 -13.50
CA PHE A 174 29.34 -3.04 -13.22
C PHE A 174 30.67 -2.99 -12.46
N THR A 175 30.73 -3.65 -11.31
CA THR A 175 31.94 -3.79 -10.49
C THR A 175 32.16 -5.27 -10.14
N PRO A 176 33.29 -5.65 -9.54
CA PRO A 176 33.48 -7.01 -9.04
C PRO A 176 32.52 -7.41 -7.90
N ASP A 177 31.99 -6.44 -7.15
CA ASP A 177 31.20 -6.70 -5.93
C ASP A 177 29.68 -6.51 -6.13
N PHE A 178 29.28 -5.72 -7.13
CA PHE A 178 27.88 -5.44 -7.41
C PHE A 178 27.63 -5.05 -8.86
N LEU A 179 26.35 -5.11 -9.24
CA LEU A 179 25.78 -4.63 -10.48
C LEU A 179 24.61 -3.69 -10.19
N ALA A 180 24.54 -2.54 -10.88
CA ALA A 180 23.38 -1.67 -10.91
C ALA A 180 22.92 -1.45 -12.36
N VAL A 181 21.62 -1.63 -12.64
CA VAL A 181 21.06 -1.63 -13.99
C VAL A 181 19.78 -0.80 -14.07
N SER A 182 19.64 0.00 -15.13
CA SER A 182 18.45 0.80 -15.39
C SER A 182 18.23 1.04 -16.88
N PHE A 183 16.97 1.20 -17.31
CA PHE A 183 16.64 1.75 -18.63
C PHE A 183 16.94 3.26 -18.73
N GLN A 184 17.22 3.90 -17.60
CA GLN A 184 17.53 5.32 -17.51
C GLN A 184 18.99 5.52 -17.12
N LYS A 185 19.82 5.95 -18.08
CA LYS A 185 21.24 6.27 -17.82
C LYS A 185 21.42 7.27 -16.67
N ARG A 186 20.54 8.28 -16.58
CA ARG A 186 20.54 9.27 -15.48
C ARG A 186 20.50 8.63 -14.09
N LEU A 187 19.76 7.52 -13.94
CA LEU A 187 19.65 6.86 -12.64
C LEU A 187 20.95 6.14 -12.28
N ILE A 188 21.66 5.60 -13.27
CA ILE A 188 22.99 5.01 -13.04
C ILE A 188 24.03 6.08 -12.66
N GLU A 189 23.98 7.26 -13.28
CA GLU A 189 24.79 8.40 -12.86
C GLU A 189 24.51 8.79 -11.40
N GLN A 190 23.24 8.84 -11.00
CA GLN A 190 22.85 9.09 -9.60
C GLN A 190 23.34 8.01 -8.64
N VAL A 191 23.36 6.74 -9.05
CA VAL A 191 23.93 5.65 -8.25
C VAL A 191 25.44 5.84 -8.03
N ILE A 192 26.17 6.21 -9.10
CA ILE A 192 27.61 6.53 -9.01
C ILE A 192 27.83 7.71 -8.06
N ASP A 193 27.04 8.77 -8.20
CA ASP A 193 27.11 9.96 -7.34
C ASP A 193 26.81 9.63 -5.87
N ALA A 194 25.79 8.80 -5.60
CA ALA A 194 25.44 8.37 -4.25
C ALA A 194 26.58 7.60 -3.57
N CYS A 195 27.21 6.67 -4.31
CA CYS A 195 28.35 5.88 -3.86
C CYS A 195 29.57 6.78 -3.53
N ARG A 196 29.90 7.72 -4.43
CA ARG A 196 31.08 8.59 -4.28
C ARG A 196 30.89 9.68 -3.24
N SER A 197 29.70 10.28 -3.17
CA SER A 197 29.41 11.46 -2.35
C SER A 197 28.85 11.12 -0.96
N ARG A 198 28.68 9.83 -0.63
CA ARG A 198 27.99 9.37 0.60
C ARG A 198 26.60 10.01 0.76
N GLN A 199 25.85 9.97 -0.33
CA GLN A 199 24.46 10.43 -0.40
C GLN A 199 23.54 9.26 -0.76
N SER A 200 23.70 8.16 -0.03
CA SER A 200 22.88 6.97 -0.17
C SER A 200 21.76 6.92 0.87
N LEU A 201 20.81 5.99 0.72
CA LEU A 201 19.80 5.72 1.75
C LEU A 201 20.45 5.35 3.09
N MET A 202 21.57 4.62 3.09
CA MET A 202 22.27 4.29 4.34
C MET A 202 22.87 5.50 5.04
N ASP A 203 23.06 6.62 4.35
CA ASP A 203 23.50 7.89 4.94
C ASP A 203 22.34 8.65 5.61
N MET A 204 21.09 8.29 5.33
CA MET A 204 19.91 8.85 5.98
C MET A 204 19.70 8.21 7.36
N ALA A 205 19.72 9.03 8.41
CA ALA A 205 19.51 8.56 9.79
C ALA A 205 18.15 7.85 9.96
N SER A 206 17.09 8.36 9.33
CA SER A 206 15.74 7.76 9.40
C SER A 206 15.67 6.37 8.79
N PHE A 207 16.32 6.18 7.63
CA PHE A 207 16.36 4.88 6.96
C PHE A 207 17.28 3.89 7.70
N ARG A 208 18.47 4.33 8.11
CA ARG A 208 19.43 3.50 8.85
C ARG A 208 18.83 2.97 10.16
N ALA A 209 18.09 3.80 10.89
CA ALA A 209 17.46 3.40 12.14
C ALA A 209 16.36 2.33 11.93
N MET A 210 15.59 2.43 10.85
CA MET A 210 14.62 1.42 10.44
C MET A 210 15.32 0.10 10.06
N TYR A 211 16.28 0.17 9.15
CA TYR A 211 16.96 -1.03 8.62
C TYR A 211 17.72 -1.84 9.68
N ALA A 212 18.25 -1.19 10.73
CA ALA A 212 18.97 -1.88 11.80
C ALA A 212 18.11 -2.88 12.62
N GLY A 213 16.78 -2.76 12.56
CA GLY A 213 15.83 -3.63 13.27
C GLY A 213 15.32 -4.84 12.50
N LYS A 214 15.80 -5.07 11.27
CA LYS A 214 15.23 -6.04 10.34
C LYS A 214 15.24 -7.48 10.88
N ARG A 215 14.14 -8.21 10.65
CA ARG A 215 14.00 -9.65 10.93
C ARG A 215 14.26 -10.47 9.66
N ASN A 216 14.96 -11.59 9.82
CA ASN A 216 15.36 -12.47 8.72
C ASN A 216 14.39 -13.65 8.61
N ASN A 217 13.29 -13.56 7.83
CA ASN A 217 12.61 -14.74 7.20
C ASN A 217 11.38 -14.41 6.31
N VAL A 218 11.48 -13.55 5.29
CA VAL A 218 10.34 -13.23 4.40
C VAL A 218 10.74 -13.24 2.94
N ALA A 219 9.79 -13.43 2.02
CA ALA A 219 10.07 -13.55 0.59
C ALA A 219 10.63 -12.24 0.00
N ALA A 220 10.05 -11.11 0.41
CA ALA A 220 10.55 -9.78 0.10
C ALA A 220 10.09 -8.77 1.15
N THR A 221 10.86 -7.67 1.27
CA THR A 221 10.49 -6.50 2.06
C THR A 221 10.43 -5.29 1.16
N VAL A 222 9.36 -4.49 1.27
CA VAL A 222 9.20 -3.21 0.57
C VAL A 222 9.31 -2.06 1.57
N TYR A 223 10.24 -1.16 1.32
CA TYR A 223 10.36 0.10 2.05
C TYR A 223 9.73 1.21 1.24
N VAL A 224 8.76 1.92 1.82
CA VAL A 224 7.99 2.97 1.15
C VAL A 224 8.17 4.28 1.89
N ARG A 225 8.50 5.35 1.15
CA ARG A 225 8.52 6.70 1.69
C ARG A 225 7.09 7.22 1.82
N MET A 226 6.67 7.46 3.05
CA MET A 226 5.29 7.85 3.41
C MET A 226 5.12 9.35 3.67
N LYS A 227 6.14 10.16 3.34
CA LYS A 227 6.17 11.59 3.65
C LYS A 227 5.06 12.36 2.93
N GLU A 228 4.89 12.16 1.64
CA GLU A 228 3.91 12.84 0.79
C GLU A 228 3.34 11.81 -0.17
N VAL A 229 2.13 11.34 0.10
CA VAL A 229 1.45 10.33 -0.70
C VAL A 229 0.34 11.00 -1.48
N GLY A 230 0.38 10.86 -2.82
CA GLY A 230 -0.71 11.31 -3.67
C GLY A 230 -1.95 10.47 -3.41
N MET A 231 -3.10 11.11 -3.31
CA MET A 231 -4.41 10.50 -3.05
C MET A 231 -5.39 10.82 -4.17
N GLY A 232 -6.38 9.96 -4.38
CA GLY A 232 -7.39 10.14 -5.42
C GLY A 232 -6.87 9.89 -6.84
N LYS A 233 -7.69 10.25 -7.84
CA LYS A 233 -7.39 10.04 -9.27
C LYS A 233 -6.47 11.12 -9.82
N ASN A 234 -5.69 10.79 -10.85
CA ASN A 234 -4.84 11.75 -11.58
C ASN A 234 -5.62 12.88 -12.27
N THR A 235 -6.89 12.63 -12.61
CA THR A 235 -7.79 13.58 -13.26
C THR A 235 -8.36 14.60 -12.29
N ASP A 236 -8.13 14.43 -10.98
CA ASP A 236 -8.60 15.38 -9.98
C ASP A 236 -7.84 16.71 -10.08
N GLY A 237 -8.57 17.79 -10.26
CA GLY A 237 -8.01 19.15 -10.25
C GLY A 237 -7.47 19.56 -8.87
N ILE A 238 -7.92 18.90 -7.80
CA ILE A 238 -7.38 19.05 -6.45
C ILE A 238 -6.37 17.93 -6.24
N ARG A 239 -5.08 18.23 -6.37
CA ARG A 239 -4.00 17.26 -6.12
C ARG A 239 -3.84 17.00 -4.63
N SER A 240 -4.71 16.18 -4.04
CA SER A 240 -4.61 15.80 -2.64
C SER A 240 -3.32 15.02 -2.38
N GLN A 241 -2.37 15.65 -1.69
CA GLN A 241 -1.27 14.96 -1.04
C GLN A 241 -1.53 14.85 0.46
N THR A 242 -1.23 13.69 1.02
CA THR A 242 -1.39 13.43 2.45
C THR A 242 -0.07 13.01 3.06
N HIS A 243 0.26 13.61 4.21
CA HIS A 243 1.42 13.24 5.01
C HIS A 243 1.08 12.04 5.89
N LEU A 244 1.36 10.83 5.41
CA LEU A 244 1.05 9.61 6.15
C LEU A 244 2.06 9.35 7.28
N GLY A 245 3.35 9.48 7.01
CA GLY A 245 4.42 9.16 7.96
C GLY A 245 5.80 9.56 7.44
N SER A 246 6.86 8.83 7.83
CA SER A 246 8.20 9.03 7.25
C SER A 246 8.57 7.90 6.29
N TRP A 247 8.79 6.70 6.84
CA TRP A 247 9.02 5.45 6.13
C TRP A 247 8.11 4.39 6.72
N ALA A 248 7.69 3.44 5.89
CA ALA A 248 7.12 2.19 6.32
C ALA A 248 7.87 1.05 5.66
N GLU A 249 8.15 -0.01 6.41
CA GLU A 249 8.59 -1.29 5.87
C GLU A 249 7.40 -2.24 5.80
N PHE A 250 7.33 -3.07 4.76
CA PHE A 250 6.29 -4.06 4.54
C PHE A 250 6.92 -5.39 4.16
N ASP A 251 6.79 -6.38 5.01
CA ASP A 251 7.14 -7.76 4.73
C ASP A 251 6.02 -8.41 3.91
N MET A 252 6.40 -8.99 2.77
CA MET A 252 5.48 -9.60 1.83
C MET A 252 5.40 -11.12 2.03
N LYS A 253 4.16 -11.63 1.98
CA LYS A 253 3.85 -13.06 1.89
C LYS A 253 2.80 -13.29 0.81
N PHE A 254 2.95 -14.40 0.11
CA PHE A 254 2.09 -14.76 -1.00
C PHE A 254 1.29 -16.01 -0.64
N ASN A 255 0.02 -16.00 -1.01
CA ASN A 255 -0.89 -17.13 -1.06
C ASN A 255 -1.53 -17.15 -2.44
N GLU A 256 -2.00 -18.28 -2.95
CA GLU A 256 -2.54 -18.41 -4.31
C GLU A 256 -3.57 -17.32 -4.64
N GLU A 257 -4.42 -16.95 -3.68
CA GLU A 257 -5.50 -15.96 -3.84
C GLU A 257 -5.17 -14.57 -3.29
N ALA A 258 -4.08 -14.41 -2.54
CA ALA A 258 -3.84 -13.20 -1.75
C ALA A 258 -2.38 -12.79 -1.61
N VAL A 259 -2.14 -11.48 -1.63
CA VAL A 259 -0.84 -10.89 -1.25
C VAL A 259 -0.99 -10.17 0.08
N TYR A 260 -0.20 -10.59 1.06
CA TYR A 260 -0.17 -10.02 2.41
C TYR A 260 1.08 -9.17 2.58
N CYS A 261 0.89 -7.93 3.05
CA CYS A 261 1.95 -6.99 3.35
C CYS A 261 1.81 -6.56 4.81
N SER A 262 2.64 -7.11 5.70
CA SER A 262 2.67 -6.75 7.12
C SER A 262 3.79 -5.77 7.38
N GLY A 263 3.50 -4.62 7.96
CA GLY A 263 4.46 -3.53 8.04
C GLY A 263 4.63 -2.89 9.39
N ILE A 264 5.67 -2.06 9.46
CA ILE A 264 6.03 -1.22 10.61
C ILE A 264 6.22 0.21 10.10
N SER A 265 5.55 1.17 10.75
CA SER A 265 5.71 2.59 10.44
C SER A 265 6.78 3.22 11.32
N HIS A 266 7.70 3.94 10.69
CA HIS A 266 8.80 4.65 11.33
C HIS A 266 8.58 6.16 11.27
N GLY A 267 9.12 6.88 12.25
CA GLY A 267 9.10 8.35 12.27
C GLY A 267 8.84 8.90 13.66
N ALA A 268 9.39 10.10 13.90
CA ALA A 268 9.24 10.83 15.15
C ALA A 268 7.80 11.35 15.35
N ASP A 269 7.40 11.45 16.60
CA ASP A 269 6.06 11.92 17.02
C ASP A 269 5.87 13.45 16.86
N THR A 270 6.82 14.14 16.24
CA THR A 270 6.85 15.61 16.20
C THR A 270 6.10 16.21 15.01
N ALA A 271 5.62 15.39 14.07
CA ALA A 271 4.95 15.84 12.84
C ALA A 271 3.44 15.59 12.90
N ARG A 272 2.62 16.43 12.24
CA ARG A 272 1.18 16.20 12.09
C ARG A 272 0.90 15.25 10.93
N THR A 273 1.16 13.96 11.15
CA THR A 273 0.95 12.89 10.16
C THR A 273 -0.21 12.00 10.55
N PHE A 274 -0.71 11.21 9.59
CA PHE A 274 -1.73 10.20 9.85
C PHE A 274 -1.28 9.21 10.93
N ILE A 275 -0.05 8.70 10.82
CA ILE A 275 0.53 7.76 11.79
C ILE A 275 0.57 8.35 13.20
N ASN A 276 0.93 9.62 13.36
CA ASN A 276 0.96 10.27 14.68
C ASN A 276 -0.45 10.55 15.23
N ALA A 277 -1.42 10.82 14.36
CA ALA A 277 -2.81 10.91 14.79
C ALA A 277 -3.32 9.57 15.32
N LEU A 278 -2.96 8.45 14.67
CA LEU A 278 -3.32 7.09 15.10
C LEU A 278 -2.67 6.68 16.42
N ARG A 279 -1.42 7.08 16.69
CA ARG A 279 -0.71 6.79 17.96
C ARG A 279 -1.43 7.29 19.21
N ARG A 280 -2.29 8.31 19.05
CA ARG A 280 -3.08 8.91 20.14
C ARG A 280 -4.45 8.26 20.34
N GLN A 281 -4.82 7.30 19.48
CA GLN A 281 -6.11 6.65 19.55
C GLN A 281 -6.04 5.35 20.34
N GLU A 282 -7.10 5.07 21.09
CA GLU A 282 -7.35 3.76 21.67
C GLU A 282 -7.91 2.82 20.59
N PRO A 283 -7.40 1.58 20.46
CA PRO A 283 -7.86 0.67 19.44
C PRO A 283 -9.31 0.26 19.68
N ILE A 284 -10.06 0.16 18.59
CA ILE A 284 -11.45 -0.30 18.58
C ILE A 284 -11.50 -1.80 18.26
N LYS A 285 -12.58 -2.45 18.67
CA LYS A 285 -12.74 -3.90 18.61
C LYS A 285 -13.83 -4.31 17.62
N ASP A 286 -13.55 -5.39 16.89
CA ASP A 286 -14.43 -6.14 16.00
C ASP A 286 -14.88 -5.34 14.78
N PHE A 287 -15.04 -6.04 13.66
CA PHE A 287 -15.65 -5.49 12.45
C PHE A 287 -17.12 -5.89 12.42
N SER A 288 -18.03 -4.94 12.20
CA SER A 288 -19.47 -5.23 12.22
C SER A 288 -20.07 -5.07 10.81
N GLY A 289 -20.12 -6.17 10.07
CA GLY A 289 -20.75 -6.23 8.75
C GLY A 289 -22.25 -5.90 8.81
N GLU A 290 -22.89 -6.14 9.96
CA GLU A 290 -24.29 -5.80 10.22
C GLU A 290 -24.59 -4.29 10.13
N ARG A 291 -23.57 -3.43 10.21
CA ARG A 291 -23.71 -1.96 10.11
C ARG A 291 -23.44 -1.44 8.69
N LEU A 292 -23.15 -2.33 7.75
CA LEU A 292 -22.83 -1.97 6.37
C LEU A 292 -23.90 -2.54 5.44
N PRO A 293 -24.43 -1.76 4.49
CA PRO A 293 -25.32 -2.30 3.46
C PRO A 293 -24.63 -3.40 2.64
N ALA A 294 -25.38 -4.42 2.20
CA ALA A 294 -24.85 -5.51 1.38
C ALA A 294 -24.21 -5.04 0.06
N SER A 295 -24.63 -3.90 -0.48
CA SER A 295 -24.11 -3.31 -1.71
C SER A 295 -22.91 -2.38 -1.51
N VAL A 296 -22.27 -2.43 -0.34
CA VAL A 296 -21.07 -1.64 -0.05
C VAL A 296 -19.89 -2.13 -0.88
N PHE A 297 -19.15 -1.18 -1.45
CA PHE A 297 -17.92 -1.45 -2.20
C PHE A 297 -16.72 -0.69 -1.64
N PHE A 298 -16.94 0.25 -0.72
CA PHE A 298 -15.89 0.92 0.02
C PHE A 298 -16.38 1.19 1.44
N TYR A 299 -15.56 0.89 2.44
CA TYR A 299 -15.76 1.43 3.77
C TYR A 299 -14.44 1.66 4.49
N ASN A 300 -14.45 2.54 5.47
CA ASN A 300 -13.39 2.69 6.45
C ASN A 300 -13.96 2.89 7.85
N GLN A 301 -13.14 2.61 8.85
CA GLN A 301 -13.48 2.79 10.24
C GLN A 301 -12.27 3.29 11.02
N TRP A 302 -12.49 4.33 11.80
CA TRP A 302 -11.50 5.05 12.58
C TRP A 302 -11.79 4.89 14.06
N ALA A 303 -10.74 4.66 14.84
CA ALA A 303 -10.73 5.03 16.25
C ALA A 303 -10.62 6.55 16.38
N ILE A 304 -11.44 7.14 17.25
CA ILE A 304 -11.52 8.60 17.45
C ILE A 304 -11.54 8.98 18.95
N SER A 305 -10.87 8.19 19.80
CA SER A 305 -10.79 8.49 21.25
C SER A 305 -10.13 9.85 21.54
N ASP A 306 -9.23 10.30 20.66
CA ASP A 306 -8.64 11.64 20.65
C ASP A 306 -9.00 12.39 19.37
N LEU A 307 -10.19 13.00 19.39
CA LEU A 307 -10.72 13.81 18.29
C LEU A 307 -9.83 15.00 17.93
N GLU A 308 -9.09 15.58 18.88
CA GLU A 308 -8.24 16.73 18.61
C GLU A 308 -7.05 16.34 17.71
N ALA A 309 -6.47 15.16 17.94
CA ALA A 309 -5.45 14.60 17.07
C ALA A 309 -5.98 14.33 15.65
N ILE A 310 -7.18 13.73 15.53
CA ILE A 310 -7.81 13.43 14.23
C ILE A 310 -8.12 14.72 13.47
N PHE A 311 -8.83 15.67 14.08
CA PHE A 311 -9.15 16.95 13.44
C PHE A 311 -7.89 17.79 13.15
N GLY A 312 -6.88 17.70 14.02
CA GLY A 312 -5.59 18.33 13.80
C GLY A 312 -4.88 17.84 12.52
N PHE A 313 -5.12 16.58 12.13
CA PHE A 313 -4.64 15.98 10.90
C PHE A 313 -5.57 16.24 9.70
N THR A 314 -6.88 16.01 9.83
CA THR A 314 -7.84 16.08 8.71
C THR A 314 -8.08 17.51 8.21
N SER A 315 -7.99 18.51 9.08
CA SER A 315 -8.16 19.92 8.70
C SER A 315 -7.04 20.46 7.81
N GLN A 316 -5.89 19.77 7.74
CA GLN A 316 -4.75 20.18 6.92
C GLN A 316 -4.88 19.74 5.45
N GLN A 317 -5.74 18.76 5.17
CA GLN A 317 -5.89 18.17 3.84
C GLN A 317 -6.38 19.22 2.84
N GLU A 318 -5.84 19.20 1.62
CA GLU A 318 -6.14 20.22 0.60
C GLU A 318 -7.62 20.27 0.22
N TYR A 319 -8.25 19.10 0.12
CA TYR A 319 -9.67 18.98 -0.21
C TYR A 319 -10.58 19.60 0.87
N ALA A 320 -10.12 19.70 2.11
CA ALA A 320 -10.87 20.34 3.20
C ALA A 320 -10.84 21.88 3.13
N LYS A 321 -9.94 22.47 2.33
CA LYS A 321 -9.73 23.93 2.24
C LYS A 321 -10.47 24.59 1.09
N ALA A 322 -10.95 23.83 0.10
CA ALA A 322 -11.47 24.35 -1.16
C ALA A 322 -12.75 25.23 -1.02
N ALA A 323 -13.53 25.05 0.04
CA ALA A 323 -14.77 25.79 0.30
C ALA A 323 -14.72 26.64 1.58
N TYR A 324 -13.54 26.92 2.12
CA TYR A 324 -13.38 27.42 3.49
C TYR A 324 -13.70 28.92 3.63
N SER A 325 -14.69 29.25 4.47
CA SER A 325 -15.07 30.62 4.84
C SER A 325 -14.99 30.82 6.36
N ASP A 326 -14.97 32.06 6.85
CA ASP A 326 -15.02 32.34 8.30
C ASP A 326 -16.29 31.78 8.94
N TYR A 327 -17.40 31.74 8.20
CA TYR A 327 -18.64 31.10 8.63
C TYR A 327 -18.42 29.60 8.86
N ILE A 328 -17.90 28.90 7.83
CA ILE A 328 -17.65 27.46 7.86
C ILE A 328 -16.65 27.11 8.96
N LYS A 329 -15.56 27.88 9.11
CA LYS A 329 -14.59 27.70 10.19
C LYS A 329 -15.24 27.73 11.57
N LYS A 330 -16.18 28.66 11.79
CA LYS A 330 -16.92 28.74 13.05
C LYS A 330 -17.85 27.55 13.24
N ARG A 331 -18.54 27.10 12.17
CA ARG A 331 -19.40 25.90 12.21
C ARG A 331 -18.59 24.64 12.51
N ASP A 332 -17.42 24.47 11.91
CA ASP A 332 -16.51 23.34 12.17
C ASP A 332 -16.07 23.30 13.63
N GLY A 333 -15.75 24.45 14.24
CA GLY A 333 -15.42 24.53 15.65
C GLY A 333 -16.57 24.10 16.58
N GLU A 334 -17.80 24.51 16.26
CA GLU A 334 -19.00 24.11 17.02
C GLU A 334 -19.31 22.61 16.86
N TRP A 335 -19.12 22.06 15.66
CA TRP A 335 -19.25 20.63 15.42
C TRP A 335 -18.18 19.80 16.11
N MET A 336 -16.94 20.28 16.14
CA MET A 336 -15.88 19.61 16.89
C MET A 336 -16.22 19.53 18.38
N GLU A 337 -16.75 20.61 18.97
CA GLU A 337 -17.17 20.63 20.38
C GLU A 337 -18.37 19.70 20.63
N PHE A 338 -19.33 19.67 19.71
CA PHE A 338 -20.43 18.71 19.73
C PHE A 338 -19.90 17.26 19.73
N MET A 339 -18.99 16.93 18.82
CA MET A 339 -18.40 15.60 18.71
C MET A 339 -17.61 15.22 19.96
N LYS A 340 -16.80 16.14 20.52
CA LYS A 340 -16.07 15.90 21.79
C LYS A 340 -17.01 15.49 22.93
N THR A 341 -18.17 16.12 22.99
CA THR A 341 -19.16 15.86 24.05
C THR A 341 -19.92 14.56 23.80
N TYR A 342 -20.45 14.36 22.59
CA TYR A 342 -21.49 13.35 22.33
C TYR A 342 -21.03 12.13 21.52
N ALA A 343 -19.95 12.24 20.74
CA ALA A 343 -19.44 11.11 19.97
C ALA A 343 -18.86 10.04 20.90
N GLY A 344 -19.01 8.79 20.49
CA GLY A 344 -18.35 7.63 21.06
C GLY A 344 -16.93 7.47 20.54
N GLU A 345 -16.46 6.23 20.50
CA GLU A 345 -15.04 5.91 20.29
C GLU A 345 -14.67 5.66 18.82
N ASN A 346 -15.65 5.56 17.92
CA ASN A 346 -15.40 5.28 16.50
C ASN A 346 -16.28 6.05 15.52
N VAL A 347 -15.75 6.16 14.30
CA VAL A 347 -16.44 6.65 13.11
C VAL A 347 -16.28 5.61 12.02
N MET A 348 -17.37 5.26 11.34
CA MET A 348 -17.37 4.42 10.15
C MET A 348 -17.86 5.25 8.97
N SER A 349 -17.29 5.07 7.78
CA SER A 349 -17.79 5.67 6.55
C SER A 349 -17.89 4.61 5.47
N CYS A 350 -18.93 4.67 4.64
CA CYS A 350 -19.12 3.70 3.56
C CYS A 350 -19.70 4.34 2.29
N LEU A 351 -19.33 3.76 1.14
CA LEU A 351 -19.95 3.98 -0.16
C LEU A 351 -20.61 2.70 -0.64
N PHE A 352 -21.84 2.81 -1.10
CA PHE A 352 -22.65 1.66 -1.51
C PHE A 352 -23.59 2.02 -2.66
N HIS A 353 -24.05 1.02 -3.40
CA HIS A 353 -24.98 1.25 -4.51
C HIS A 353 -26.38 1.56 -4.02
N SER A 354 -26.98 2.57 -4.63
CA SER A 354 -28.41 2.89 -4.51
C SER A 354 -29.27 1.74 -5.05
N LYS A 355 -30.46 1.54 -4.48
CA LYS A 355 -31.48 0.65 -5.10
C LYS A 355 -32.03 1.25 -6.42
N ASP A 356 -31.72 2.51 -6.70
CA ASP A 356 -31.96 3.12 -7.99
C ASP A 356 -30.81 2.87 -8.96
N THR A 357 -30.99 1.95 -9.90
CA THR A 357 -30.00 1.66 -10.94
C THR A 357 -29.81 2.79 -11.94
N THR A 358 -30.66 3.83 -11.92
CA THR A 358 -30.49 5.03 -12.74
C THR A 358 -29.63 6.10 -12.08
N ASP A 359 -29.36 5.95 -10.77
CA ASP A 359 -28.48 6.85 -10.04
C ASP A 359 -27.04 6.63 -10.48
N ARG A 360 -26.36 7.73 -10.80
CA ARG A 360 -24.97 7.71 -11.28
C ARG A 360 -23.97 7.95 -10.16
N HIS A 361 -24.43 8.39 -8.99
CA HIS A 361 -23.59 8.63 -7.83
C HIS A 361 -23.79 7.52 -6.80
N PRO A 362 -22.73 7.11 -6.09
CA PRO A 362 -22.87 6.17 -5.00
C PRO A 362 -23.57 6.84 -3.82
N CYS A 363 -24.31 6.05 -3.04
CA CYS A 363 -24.77 6.53 -1.74
C CYS A 363 -23.58 6.57 -0.77
N ALA A 364 -23.52 7.60 0.07
CA ALA A 364 -22.45 7.78 1.04
C ALA A 364 -22.98 8.11 2.43
N VAL A 365 -22.49 7.39 3.44
CA VAL A 365 -22.84 7.62 4.84
C VAL A 365 -21.59 7.55 5.70
N MET A 366 -21.46 8.50 6.63
CA MET A 366 -20.58 8.44 7.77
C MET A 366 -21.42 8.22 9.03
N SER A 367 -21.17 7.13 9.75
CA SER A 367 -21.81 6.78 11.01
C SER A 367 -20.87 7.06 12.17
N VAL A 368 -21.34 7.83 13.14
CA VAL A 368 -20.63 8.13 14.39
C VAL A 368 -21.39 7.47 15.53
N ALA A 369 -20.74 6.61 16.31
CA ALA A 369 -21.34 6.13 17.55
C ALA A 369 -21.65 7.30 18.48
N VAL A 370 -22.78 7.29 19.19
CA VAL A 370 -23.10 8.34 20.17
C VAL A 370 -23.27 7.77 21.57
N LYS A 371 -22.79 8.51 22.57
CA LYS A 371 -22.84 8.09 23.98
C LYS A 371 -24.28 8.04 24.52
N ASP A 372 -25.07 9.07 24.20
CA ASP A 372 -26.50 9.19 24.53
C ASP A 372 -27.22 9.86 23.35
N GLU A 373 -27.99 9.08 22.60
CA GLU A 373 -28.71 9.56 21.41
C GLU A 373 -29.71 10.66 21.74
N ALA A 374 -30.49 10.51 22.81
CA ALA A 374 -31.55 11.46 23.15
C ALA A 374 -30.96 12.81 23.60
N GLN A 375 -29.84 12.78 24.34
CA GLN A 375 -29.12 13.99 24.71
C GLN A 375 -28.45 14.64 23.50
N ALA A 376 -27.79 13.87 22.65
CA ALA A 376 -27.14 14.34 21.43
C ALA A 376 -28.15 14.99 20.47
N GLU A 377 -29.33 14.38 20.28
CA GLU A 377 -30.37 14.92 19.40
C GLU A 377 -30.93 16.24 19.93
N ARG A 378 -31.21 16.34 21.24
CA ARG A 378 -31.63 17.60 21.85
C ARG A 378 -30.57 18.69 21.71
N ALA A 379 -29.29 18.34 21.86
CA ALA A 379 -28.18 19.27 21.68
C ALA A 379 -28.05 19.72 20.22
N LEU A 380 -28.21 18.81 19.26
CA LEU A 380 -28.20 19.13 17.84
C LEU A 380 -29.32 20.10 17.48
N GLN A 381 -30.55 19.83 17.93
CA GLN A 381 -31.69 20.71 17.67
C GLN A 381 -31.46 22.13 18.22
N LYS A 382 -30.87 22.25 19.42
CA LYS A 382 -30.48 23.55 19.99
C LYS A 382 -29.40 24.25 19.15
N LEU A 383 -28.39 23.52 18.71
CA LEU A 383 -27.32 24.03 17.87
C LEU A 383 -27.87 24.55 16.54
N LEU A 384 -28.77 23.80 15.90
CA LEU A 384 -29.43 24.19 14.65
C LEU A 384 -30.29 25.43 14.83
N TYR A 385 -31.07 25.51 15.92
CA TYR A 385 -31.90 26.67 16.22
C TYR A 385 -31.08 27.94 16.47
N ALA A 386 -29.92 27.81 17.12
CA ALA A 386 -29.04 28.94 17.45
C ALA A 386 -28.09 29.33 16.31
N THR A 387 -27.95 28.51 15.27
CA THR A 387 -27.00 28.77 14.18
C THR A 387 -27.53 29.89 13.27
N PRO A 388 -26.76 30.97 13.05
CA PRO A 388 -27.14 32.00 12.08
C PRO A 388 -27.08 31.47 10.65
N GLU A 389 -27.91 32.03 9.77
CA GLU A 389 -27.86 31.78 8.33
C GLU A 389 -26.54 32.29 7.72
N GLU A 390 -26.01 31.56 6.74
CA GLU A 390 -24.85 32.00 5.96
C GLU A 390 -25.29 33.07 4.93
N LYS A 391 -24.73 34.28 5.06
CA LYS A 391 -25.00 35.36 4.11
C LYS A 391 -24.39 35.04 2.75
N GLY A 392 -25.20 35.06 1.70
CA GLY A 392 -24.74 34.80 0.34
C GLY A 392 -24.42 33.33 0.07
N ALA A 393 -24.99 32.41 0.87
CA ALA A 393 -24.86 30.98 0.62
C ALA A 393 -25.35 30.59 -0.79
N PRO A 394 -24.72 29.59 -1.43
CA PRO A 394 -25.25 29.00 -2.66
C PRO A 394 -26.69 28.52 -2.48
N ALA A 395 -27.46 28.49 -3.56
CA ALA A 395 -28.80 27.93 -3.52
C ALA A 395 -28.76 26.45 -3.07
N VAL A 396 -29.62 26.10 -2.13
CA VAL A 396 -29.77 24.71 -1.68
C VAL A 396 -30.52 23.93 -2.76
N GLU A 397 -29.86 23.01 -3.44
CA GLU A 397 -30.57 21.95 -4.17
C GLU A 397 -31.28 21.09 -3.12
N ARG A 398 -32.61 21.28 -3.00
CA ARG A 398 -33.41 20.51 -2.05
C ARG A 398 -33.50 19.06 -2.53
N THR A 399 -32.64 18.22 -2.01
CA THR A 399 -32.77 16.76 -2.09
C THR A 399 -33.80 16.31 -1.06
N TYR A 400 -34.81 15.58 -1.51
CA TYR A 400 -35.86 15.07 -0.63
C TYR A 400 -35.68 13.57 -0.41
N PRO A 401 -35.93 13.07 0.81
CA PRO A 401 -35.95 11.63 1.06
C PRO A 401 -36.93 10.92 0.12
N ASN A 402 -36.44 9.96 -0.68
CA ASN A 402 -37.30 9.17 -1.57
C ASN A 402 -38.00 8.04 -0.79
N TYR A 403 -38.92 8.40 0.10
CA TYR A 403 -39.62 7.43 0.96
C TYR A 403 -40.50 6.44 0.18
N ARG A 404 -40.81 6.71 -1.09
CA ARG A 404 -41.48 5.73 -1.96
C ARG A 404 -40.56 4.54 -2.23
N ARG A 405 -39.26 4.78 -2.42
CA ARG A 405 -38.25 3.74 -2.62
C ARG A 405 -37.66 3.23 -1.31
N TYR A 406 -37.59 4.07 -0.27
CA TYR A 406 -37.00 3.77 1.03
C TYR A 406 -38.03 3.94 2.17
N PRO A 407 -39.09 3.12 2.22
CA PRO A 407 -40.20 3.32 3.14
C PRO A 407 -39.81 3.14 4.61
N ARG A 408 -38.83 2.27 4.94
CA ARG A 408 -38.44 2.04 6.34
C ARG A 408 -37.67 3.21 6.95
N ALA A 409 -37.09 4.07 6.11
CA ALA A 409 -36.40 5.28 6.55
C ALA A 409 -37.36 6.38 7.05
N ARG A 410 -38.66 6.32 6.70
CA ARG A 410 -39.64 7.37 7.02
C ARG A 410 -39.81 7.64 8.52
N LYS A 411 -39.52 6.66 9.37
CA LYS A 411 -39.62 6.80 10.83
C LYS A 411 -38.48 7.61 11.44
N TYR A 412 -37.40 7.84 10.71
CA TYR A 412 -36.22 8.54 11.21
C TYR A 412 -36.17 9.98 10.69
N ARG A 413 -35.95 10.92 11.60
CA ARG A 413 -35.92 12.34 11.28
C ARG A 413 -34.57 12.73 10.69
N GLN A 414 -34.63 13.43 9.56
CA GLN A 414 -33.45 13.98 8.91
C GLN A 414 -33.34 15.49 9.16
N TYR A 415 -32.11 15.94 9.39
CA TYR A 415 -31.75 17.32 9.68
C TYR A 415 -30.79 17.81 8.61
N MET A 416 -31.05 18.98 8.02
CA MET A 416 -30.06 19.64 7.17
C MET A 416 -29.14 20.46 8.06
N LEU A 417 -27.83 20.22 7.97
CA LEU A 417 -26.83 20.92 8.77
C LEU A 417 -26.41 22.24 8.09
N PRO A 418 -26.06 23.27 8.89
CA PRO A 418 -25.33 24.43 8.39
C PRO A 418 -24.07 24.01 7.66
N ARG A 419 -23.67 24.75 6.63
CA ARG A 419 -22.47 24.45 5.85
C ARG A 419 -21.24 24.33 6.75
N ASN A 420 -20.59 23.18 6.67
CA ASN A 420 -19.43 22.77 7.45
C ASN A 420 -18.59 21.82 6.60
N THR A 421 -17.40 21.47 7.06
CA THR A 421 -16.49 20.57 6.36
C THR A 421 -16.20 19.28 7.12
N VAL A 422 -16.91 18.97 8.21
CA VAL A 422 -16.61 17.81 9.05
C VAL A 422 -16.74 16.49 8.28
N LEU A 423 -17.83 16.33 7.52
CA LEU A 423 -18.02 15.14 6.67
C LEU A 423 -16.90 15.06 5.62
N THR A 424 -16.61 16.16 4.94
CA THR A 424 -15.51 16.22 3.95
C THR A 424 -14.16 15.86 4.56
N GLN A 425 -13.83 16.43 5.73
CA GLN A 425 -12.54 16.22 6.39
C GLN A 425 -12.28 14.76 6.73
N LEU A 426 -13.29 14.06 7.26
CA LEU A 426 -13.18 12.68 7.71
C LEU A 426 -13.33 11.65 6.59
N THR A 427 -14.06 11.98 5.51
CA THR A 427 -14.39 11.01 4.44
C THR A 427 -13.71 11.29 3.10
N GLY A 428 -13.15 12.48 2.90
CA GLY A 428 -12.66 12.94 1.60
C GLY A 428 -13.77 13.29 0.60
N ILE A 429 -15.06 13.13 0.96
CA ILE A 429 -16.20 13.34 0.08
C ILE A 429 -16.52 14.82 -0.02
N THR A 430 -16.21 15.47 -1.15
CA THR A 430 -16.37 16.93 -1.27
C THR A 430 -17.68 17.41 -1.86
N GLU A 431 -18.54 16.49 -2.34
CA GLU A 431 -19.92 16.85 -2.66
C GLU A 431 -20.66 17.40 -1.42
N SER A 432 -20.26 16.92 -0.23
CA SER A 432 -20.74 17.42 1.06
C SER A 432 -20.36 18.88 1.39
N ALA A 433 -19.40 19.48 0.69
CA ALA A 433 -18.97 20.87 0.92
C ALA A 433 -20.07 21.91 0.57
N LEU A 434 -21.13 21.45 -0.11
CA LEU A 434 -22.34 22.23 -0.37
C LEU A 434 -23.34 22.07 0.78
N HIS A 435 -23.73 20.86 1.17
CA HIS A 435 -24.67 20.60 2.27
C HIS A 435 -24.39 19.23 2.91
N THR A 436 -24.64 19.09 4.21
CA THR A 436 -24.57 17.80 4.93
C THR A 436 -25.90 17.54 5.61
N TYR A 437 -26.42 16.33 5.49
CA TYR A 437 -27.61 15.87 6.19
C TYR A 437 -27.22 14.98 7.35
N ALA A 438 -28.01 15.03 8.42
CA ALA A 438 -27.83 14.25 9.63
C ALA A 438 -29.09 13.44 9.99
N CYS A 439 -28.92 12.24 10.53
CA CYS A 439 -30.01 11.40 11.03
C CYS A 439 -29.54 10.59 12.24
N PHE A 440 -30.34 10.53 13.29
CA PHE A 440 -30.09 9.59 14.39
C PHE A 440 -30.69 8.22 14.07
N TYR A 441 -29.91 7.16 14.29
CA TYR A 441 -30.29 5.79 13.97
C TYR A 441 -29.63 4.82 14.95
N LYS A 442 -30.42 4.17 15.82
CA LYS A 442 -30.00 3.05 16.69
C LYS A 442 -28.66 3.28 17.43
N GLY A 443 -28.53 4.40 18.12
CA GLY A 443 -27.33 4.76 18.89
C GLY A 443 -26.21 5.36 18.04
N THR A 444 -26.49 5.78 16.80
CA THR A 444 -25.52 6.43 15.91
C THR A 444 -26.06 7.74 15.32
N LEU A 445 -25.15 8.68 15.08
CA LEU A 445 -25.39 9.86 14.27
C LEU A 445 -24.85 9.59 12.86
N LEU A 446 -25.75 9.50 11.89
CA LEU A 446 -25.42 9.34 10.48
C LEU A 446 -25.29 10.72 9.83
N LEU A 447 -24.22 10.95 9.08
CA LEU A 447 -24.01 12.10 8.22
C LEU A 447 -23.88 11.66 6.76
N ALA A 448 -24.44 12.44 5.82
CA ALA A 448 -24.37 12.15 4.40
C ALA A 448 -24.34 13.44 3.56
N PRO A 449 -23.86 13.41 2.31
CA PRO A 449 -23.94 14.56 1.41
C PRO A 449 -25.39 14.90 1.01
N ASP A 450 -26.32 13.93 1.10
CA ASP A 450 -27.70 14.08 0.66
C ASP A 450 -28.69 13.24 1.49
N ALA A 451 -29.98 13.62 1.42
CA ALA A 451 -31.07 12.93 2.13
C ALA A 451 -31.38 11.51 1.60
N GLN A 452 -31.07 11.23 0.33
CA GLN A 452 -31.31 9.92 -0.29
C GLN A 452 -30.35 8.88 0.29
N SER A 453 -29.06 9.20 0.42
CA SER A 453 -28.03 8.34 1.00
C SER A 453 -28.41 7.88 2.42
N LEU A 454 -28.87 8.79 3.28
CA LEU A 454 -29.38 8.43 4.62
C LEU A 454 -30.57 7.48 4.55
N SER A 455 -31.51 7.76 3.64
CA SER A 455 -32.71 6.95 3.48
C SER A 455 -32.38 5.54 2.98
N ALA A 456 -31.48 5.44 2.01
CA ALA A 456 -31.04 4.18 1.42
C ALA A 456 -30.30 3.31 2.45
N TYR A 457 -29.39 3.91 3.23
CA TYR A 457 -28.65 3.21 4.28
C TYR A 457 -29.58 2.66 5.35
N VAL A 458 -30.45 3.51 5.90
CA VAL A 458 -31.39 3.11 6.94
C VAL A 458 -32.35 2.03 6.44
N ASP A 459 -32.87 2.15 5.21
CA ASP A 459 -33.76 1.15 4.64
C ASP A 459 -33.06 -0.19 4.43
N ALA A 460 -31.82 -0.20 3.94
CA ALA A 460 -31.02 -1.43 3.79
C ALA A 460 -30.84 -2.16 5.13
N LEU A 461 -30.36 -1.45 6.16
CA LEU A 461 -30.16 -2.05 7.49
C LEU A 461 -31.46 -2.52 8.15
N GLU A 462 -32.55 -1.77 7.97
CA GLU A 462 -33.84 -2.20 8.50
C GLU A 462 -34.39 -3.44 7.79
N ASN A 463 -34.02 -3.69 6.54
CA ASN A 463 -34.40 -4.90 5.79
C ASN A 463 -33.49 -6.11 6.09
N GLY A 464 -32.37 -5.92 6.80
CA GLY A 464 -31.35 -6.95 6.94
C GLY A 464 -30.50 -7.15 5.68
N ASP A 465 -30.53 -6.18 4.75
CA ASP A 465 -29.68 -6.16 3.55
C ASP A 465 -28.26 -5.70 3.94
N VAL A 466 -27.54 -6.54 4.69
CA VAL A 466 -26.24 -6.20 5.31
C VAL A 466 -25.07 -6.98 4.70
N LEU A 467 -23.84 -6.49 4.90
CA LEU A 467 -22.61 -7.12 4.38
C LEU A 467 -22.25 -8.42 5.12
N ASP A 468 -22.67 -8.55 6.38
CA ASP A 468 -22.37 -9.71 7.23
C ASP A 468 -22.76 -11.04 6.57
N GLY A 469 -21.88 -12.04 6.65
CA GLY A 469 -22.11 -13.36 6.04
C GLY A 469 -21.85 -13.45 4.54
N THR A 470 -21.37 -12.38 3.89
CA THR A 470 -20.85 -12.47 2.50
C THR A 470 -19.44 -13.06 2.50
N SER A 471 -19.13 -13.99 1.58
CA SER A 471 -17.82 -14.67 1.54
C SER A 471 -16.65 -13.69 1.43
N VAL A 472 -16.78 -12.68 0.57
CA VAL A 472 -15.77 -11.62 0.37
C VAL A 472 -15.49 -10.84 1.66
N TYR A 473 -16.51 -10.63 2.50
CA TYR A 473 -16.34 -9.96 3.79
C TYR A 473 -15.66 -10.86 4.81
N GLU A 474 -16.08 -12.12 4.92
CA GLU A 474 -15.49 -13.08 5.87
C GLU A 474 -14.02 -13.37 5.56
N GLU A 475 -13.68 -13.53 4.27
CA GLU A 475 -12.29 -13.71 3.82
C GLU A 475 -11.45 -12.44 4.05
N GLY A 476 -12.03 -11.27 3.77
CA GLY A 476 -11.43 -9.97 4.02
C GLY A 476 -11.08 -9.75 5.48
N VAL A 477 -12.06 -9.92 6.36
CA VAL A 477 -11.93 -9.68 7.81
C VAL A 477 -11.15 -10.80 8.50
N GLY A 478 -11.25 -12.05 8.04
CA GLY A 478 -10.61 -13.20 8.68
C GLY A 478 -9.09 -13.12 8.77
N SER A 479 -8.45 -12.31 7.92
CA SER A 479 -7.01 -12.07 7.93
C SER A 479 -6.56 -10.87 8.78
N LEU A 480 -7.50 -10.06 9.27
CA LEU A 480 -7.23 -8.81 9.98
C LEU A 480 -7.28 -8.99 11.51
N SER A 481 -6.57 -8.12 12.22
CA SER A 481 -6.63 -8.10 13.69
C SER A 481 -8.02 -7.65 14.16
N PRO A 482 -8.61 -8.29 15.19
CA PRO A 482 -9.87 -7.82 15.77
C PRO A 482 -9.74 -6.47 16.49
N TYR A 483 -8.53 -6.03 16.83
CA TYR A 483 -8.25 -4.73 17.43
C TYR A 483 -7.45 -3.84 16.49
N TYR A 484 -7.92 -2.62 16.24
CA TYR A 484 -7.29 -1.70 15.28
C TYR A 484 -7.60 -0.23 15.56
N ASN A 485 -6.76 0.66 15.02
CA ASN A 485 -6.94 2.11 15.11
C ASN A 485 -7.57 2.68 13.83
N PHE A 486 -7.31 2.04 12.70
CA PHE A 486 -7.96 2.34 11.43
C PHE A 486 -8.09 1.06 10.61
N ALA A 487 -9.18 0.93 9.88
CA ALA A 487 -9.31 -0.08 8.84
C ALA A 487 -10.08 0.47 7.64
N MET A 488 -9.79 -0.07 6.46
CA MET A 488 -10.43 0.27 5.20
C MET A 488 -10.53 -0.98 4.34
N MET A 489 -11.66 -1.16 3.66
CA MET A 489 -11.85 -2.17 2.64
C MET A 489 -12.42 -1.54 1.38
N VAL A 490 -11.93 -1.95 0.23
CA VAL A 490 -12.34 -1.37 -1.05
C VAL A 490 -12.33 -2.41 -2.17
N ASP A 491 -13.44 -2.55 -2.89
CA ASP A 491 -13.45 -3.17 -4.21
C ASP A 491 -12.93 -2.13 -5.21
N MET A 492 -11.74 -2.39 -5.74
CA MET A 492 -11.06 -1.44 -6.60
C MET A 492 -11.70 -1.28 -7.97
N GLU A 493 -12.43 -2.27 -8.48
CA GLU A 493 -13.15 -2.15 -9.75
C GLU A 493 -14.29 -1.14 -9.62
N GLU A 494 -15.09 -1.28 -8.56
CA GLU A 494 -16.17 -0.33 -8.28
C GLU A 494 -15.61 1.04 -7.95
N MET A 495 -14.53 1.11 -7.16
CA MET A 495 -13.91 2.37 -6.77
C MET A 495 -13.39 3.16 -7.98
N MET A 496 -12.86 2.47 -9.00
CA MET A 496 -12.38 3.10 -10.23
C MET A 496 -13.49 3.73 -11.06
N ARG A 497 -14.74 3.26 -10.94
CA ARG A 497 -15.90 3.84 -11.63
C ARG A 497 -16.44 5.12 -10.96
N GLN A 498 -16.07 5.38 -9.71
CA GLN A 498 -16.60 6.51 -8.94
C GLN A 498 -16.03 7.86 -9.37
N PRO A 499 -16.73 8.99 -9.15
CA PRO A 499 -16.21 10.32 -9.45
C PRO A 499 -15.01 10.67 -8.56
N GLU A 500 -14.20 11.65 -8.99
CA GLU A 500 -13.03 12.15 -8.23
C GLU A 500 -13.39 12.60 -6.80
N THR A 501 -14.60 13.12 -6.62
CA THR A 501 -15.10 13.63 -5.33
C THR A 501 -15.30 12.55 -4.26
N TYR A 502 -15.25 11.26 -4.59
CA TYR A 502 -15.48 10.15 -3.68
C TYR A 502 -14.23 9.30 -3.39
N VAL A 503 -13.13 9.54 -4.10
CA VAL A 503 -11.96 8.64 -4.13
C VAL A 503 -10.72 9.15 -3.39
N ARG A 504 -10.82 10.29 -2.70
CA ARG A 504 -9.67 11.03 -2.13
C ARG A 504 -9.01 10.39 -0.90
N LEU A 505 -9.55 9.29 -0.38
CA LEU A 505 -8.93 8.51 0.70
C LEU A 505 -8.11 7.31 0.19
N VAL A 506 -8.19 7.00 -1.10
CA VAL A 506 -7.42 5.89 -1.69
C VAL A 506 -6.13 6.43 -2.31
N PRO A 507 -4.95 5.85 -2.00
CA PRO A 507 -3.69 6.25 -2.62
C PRO A 507 -3.72 6.22 -4.15
N ASN A 508 -3.20 7.27 -4.76
CA ASN A 508 -3.16 7.47 -6.20
C ASN A 508 -2.46 6.33 -6.96
N PHE A 509 -1.48 5.68 -6.31
CA PHE A 509 -0.78 4.51 -6.84
C PHE A 509 -1.77 3.44 -7.36
N PHE A 510 -2.84 3.14 -6.62
CA PHE A 510 -3.82 2.14 -7.05
C PHE A 510 -4.60 2.55 -8.31
N PHE A 511 -4.88 3.85 -8.48
CA PHE A 511 -5.53 4.37 -9.70
C PHE A 511 -4.57 4.40 -10.89
N ARG A 512 -3.30 4.73 -10.68
CA ARG A 512 -2.27 4.71 -11.75
C ARG A 512 -2.08 3.33 -12.35
N HIS A 513 -2.16 2.29 -11.52
CA HIS A 513 -2.05 0.89 -11.95
C HIS A 513 -3.41 0.19 -11.98
N SER A 514 -4.44 0.90 -12.45
CA SER A 514 -5.82 0.43 -12.43
C SER A 514 -6.08 -0.85 -13.21
N ASN A 515 -5.30 -1.14 -14.25
CA ASN A 515 -5.38 -2.39 -15.01
C ASN A 515 -5.10 -3.62 -14.11
N PHE A 516 -4.19 -3.50 -13.14
CA PHE A 516 -3.90 -4.57 -12.20
C PHE A 516 -4.87 -4.54 -11.00
N PHE A 517 -4.98 -3.39 -10.34
CA PHE A 517 -5.69 -3.33 -9.05
C PHE A 517 -7.21 -3.52 -9.16
N ARG A 518 -7.84 -3.32 -10.32
CA ARG A 518 -9.29 -3.57 -10.50
C ARG A 518 -9.70 -5.00 -10.15
N HIS A 519 -8.77 -5.95 -10.27
CA HIS A 519 -9.05 -7.36 -10.01
C HIS A 519 -8.99 -7.72 -8.52
N PHE A 520 -8.83 -6.74 -7.63
CA PHE A 520 -8.63 -6.98 -6.21
C PHE A 520 -9.64 -6.24 -5.33
N THR A 521 -10.03 -6.90 -4.24
CA THR A 521 -10.50 -6.23 -3.03
C THR A 521 -9.28 -5.95 -2.15
N ILE A 522 -9.12 -4.71 -1.72
CA ILE A 522 -7.99 -4.28 -0.89
C ILE A 522 -8.47 -4.03 0.52
N ALA A 523 -7.82 -4.66 1.50
CA ALA A 523 -7.98 -4.35 2.91
C ALA A 523 -6.72 -3.66 3.44
N ILE A 524 -6.89 -2.53 4.14
CA ILE A 524 -5.82 -1.81 4.82
C ILE A 524 -6.19 -1.67 6.29
N GLN A 525 -5.31 -2.05 7.19
CA GLN A 525 -5.51 -1.92 8.63
C GLN A 525 -4.28 -1.29 9.27
N PHE A 526 -4.47 -0.38 10.22
CA PHE A 526 -3.41 0.14 11.07
C PHE A 526 -3.73 -0.23 12.51
N THR A 527 -2.78 -0.89 13.16
CA THR A 527 -2.86 -1.23 14.59
C THR A 527 -1.77 -0.47 15.34
N CYS A 528 -2.03 -0.03 16.56
CA CYS A 528 -1.03 0.61 17.40
C CYS A 528 -0.76 -0.22 18.65
N ALA A 529 0.50 -0.56 18.87
CA ALA A 529 0.96 -1.23 20.08
C ALA A 529 2.26 -0.58 20.55
N GLU A 530 2.35 -0.24 21.85
CA GLU A 530 3.53 0.37 22.47
C GLU A 530 4.05 1.64 21.74
N GLY A 531 3.15 2.43 21.16
CA GLY A 531 3.48 3.66 20.40
C GLY A 531 4.01 3.41 18.98
N VAL A 532 4.15 2.15 18.57
CA VAL A 532 4.48 1.75 17.19
C VAL A 532 3.18 1.50 16.42
N VAL A 533 3.13 1.94 15.17
CA VAL A 533 1.99 1.69 14.29
C VAL A 533 2.37 0.64 13.25
N TYR A 534 1.55 -0.39 13.14
CA TYR A 534 1.75 -1.53 12.24
C TYR A 534 0.69 -1.48 11.14
N PRO A 535 1.03 -0.99 9.94
CA PRO A 535 0.17 -1.07 8.76
C PRO A 535 0.15 -2.50 8.21
N ASN A 536 -1.03 -3.04 7.95
CA ASN A 536 -1.26 -4.28 7.26
C ASN A 536 -2.06 -3.99 5.99
N LEU A 537 -1.62 -4.54 4.87
CA LEU A 537 -2.28 -4.42 3.57
C LEU A 537 -2.49 -5.84 3.03
N VAL A 538 -3.71 -6.14 2.60
CA VAL A 538 -4.07 -7.41 1.97
C VAL A 538 -4.70 -7.11 0.62
N LEU A 539 -4.17 -7.75 -0.42
CA LEU A 539 -4.75 -7.74 -1.77
C LEU A 539 -5.41 -9.10 -1.98
N LEU A 540 -6.74 -9.14 -2.01
CA LEU A 540 -7.52 -10.35 -2.28
C LEU A 540 -7.96 -10.36 -3.74
N TYR A 541 -7.52 -11.37 -4.48
CA TYR A 541 -7.84 -11.51 -5.89
C TYR A 541 -9.28 -11.99 -6.08
N LYS A 542 -10.07 -11.29 -6.91
CA LYS A 542 -11.48 -11.61 -7.13
C LYS A 542 -11.71 -12.76 -8.14
N GLY A 543 -10.68 -13.15 -8.90
CA GLY A 543 -10.83 -14.07 -10.04
C GLY A 543 -11.57 -13.46 -11.23
N GLU A 544 -11.56 -14.16 -12.36
CA GLU A 544 -12.59 -13.93 -13.38
C GLU A 544 -13.91 -14.49 -12.86
N LYS A 545 -14.96 -13.66 -12.84
CA LYS A 545 -16.33 -14.19 -12.73
C LYS A 545 -16.56 -15.05 -13.96
N ILE A 546 -16.40 -16.36 -13.83
CA ILE A 546 -16.87 -17.31 -14.82
C ILE A 546 -18.37 -17.03 -14.93
N GLY A 547 -18.78 -16.40 -16.03
CA GLY A 547 -20.19 -16.25 -16.33
C GLY A 547 -20.78 -17.65 -16.33
N GLU A 548 -21.67 -17.92 -15.37
CA GLU A 548 -22.65 -18.99 -15.50
C GLU A 548 -23.48 -18.65 -16.74
N PHE A 549 -22.98 -19.05 -17.92
CA PHE A 549 -23.84 -19.36 -19.03
C PHE A 549 -24.62 -20.58 -18.56
N GLU A 550 -25.80 -20.32 -17.97
CA GLU A 550 -26.86 -21.32 -17.95
C GLU A 550 -26.99 -21.84 -19.39
N GLU A 551 -26.53 -23.07 -19.61
CA GLU A 551 -27.05 -23.91 -20.66
C GLU A 551 -28.56 -24.01 -20.42
N VAL A 552 -29.31 -23.10 -21.03
CA VAL A 552 -30.74 -23.30 -21.25
C VAL A 552 -30.85 -24.41 -22.29
N GLY A 553 -30.82 -25.65 -21.80
CA GLY A 553 -31.23 -26.82 -22.55
C GLY A 553 -32.75 -26.77 -22.77
N ASN A 554 -33.16 -26.33 -23.95
CA ASN A 554 -34.05 -27.03 -24.90
C ASN A 554 -34.52 -26.10 -26.02
#